data_AF-A0A3P7RR80-F1
#
_entry.id   AF-A0A3P7RR80-F1
#
_cell.length_a   1.000
_cell.length_b   1.000
_cell.length_c   1.000
_cell.angle_alpha   90.00
_cell.angle_beta   90.00
_cell.angle_gamma   90.00
#
_symmetry.space_group_name_H-M   'P 1'
#
loop_
_entity.id
_entity.type
_entity.pdbx_description
1 polymer ?
#
loop_
_entity_poly.entity_id
_entity_poly.type
_entity_poly.pdbx_seq_one_letter_code
_entity_poly.pdbx_strand_id
1 'polypeptide(L)'
;RIFRYYSEEVTAPIPTVFVGGNHEASVYLQELPYGGWVAPNIWYMGYAGVVQFAGLRIAGISGIYKQHDYPMGHFERPPYSEATKRSVYHLRSLEVFRLGQLARRVDIVLSHDWPRGIHNYGDTMELFQIKPHFREEANANDLGCPPLEQLLCRLRPRYWFSAHLHCKFAAVVAHSVGAVHTPFNKQEPLRSESC
;
A
#
# COMPACT_ATOMS: atom_id res chain seq x y z
N ARG A 1 8.43 13.09 -18.38
CA ARG A 1 9.27 12.54 -17.29
C ARG A 1 9.13 13.46 -16.07
N ILE A 2 9.09 12.91 -14.85
CA ILE A 2 8.80 13.63 -13.59
C ILE A 2 9.68 14.88 -13.35
N PHE A 3 10.93 14.86 -13.85
CA PHE A 3 11.88 15.98 -13.80
C PHE A 3 11.29 17.35 -14.20
N ARG A 4 10.44 17.41 -15.24
CA ARG A 4 9.86 18.71 -15.68
C ARG A 4 8.90 19.32 -14.67
N TYR A 5 8.27 18.49 -13.84
CA TYR A 5 7.43 18.97 -12.75
C TYR A 5 8.28 19.45 -11.58
N TYR A 6 9.38 18.74 -11.30
CA TYR A 6 10.35 19.12 -10.28
C TYR A 6 11.08 20.43 -10.61
N SER A 7 11.46 20.63 -11.89
CA SER A 7 12.05 21.89 -12.37
C SER A 7 11.01 22.99 -12.62
N GLU A 8 9.73 22.72 -12.34
CA GLU A 8 8.60 23.65 -12.53
C GLU A 8 8.39 24.15 -13.97
N GLU A 9 8.98 23.48 -14.97
CA GLU A 9 8.68 23.72 -16.39
C GLU A 9 7.22 23.40 -16.71
N VAL A 10 6.62 22.47 -15.97
CA VAL A 10 5.22 22.06 -16.09
C VAL A 10 4.63 21.90 -14.69
N THR A 11 3.39 22.35 -14.47
CA THR A 11 2.67 22.13 -13.22
C THR A 11 1.59 21.08 -13.39
N ALA A 12 1.34 20.28 -12.35
CA ALA A 12 0.23 19.34 -12.38
C ALA A 12 -1.10 20.15 -12.36
N PRO A 13 -2.03 19.88 -13.29
CA PRO A 13 -3.25 20.68 -13.42
C PRO A 13 -4.24 20.46 -12.27
N ILE A 14 -4.09 19.36 -11.53
CA ILE A 14 -4.92 19.00 -10.38
C ILE A 14 -4.04 18.54 -9.22
N PRO A 15 -4.45 18.78 -7.95
CA PRO A 15 -3.80 18.20 -6.79
C PRO A 15 -3.72 16.68 -6.92
N THR A 16 -2.50 16.16 -6.89
CA THR A 16 -2.18 14.75 -7.13
C THR A 16 -1.51 14.20 -5.89
N VAL A 17 -2.16 13.27 -5.21
CA VAL A 17 -1.58 12.51 -4.09
C VAL A 17 -1.11 11.14 -4.57
N PHE A 18 0.05 10.68 -4.10
CA PHE A 18 0.56 9.36 -4.48
C PHE A 18 1.32 8.64 -3.36
N VAL A 19 1.42 7.32 -3.51
CA VAL A 19 2.25 6.41 -2.71
C VAL A 19 3.34 5.83 -3.61
N GLY A 20 4.50 5.47 -3.04
CA GLY A 20 5.62 4.92 -3.79
C GLY A 20 5.43 3.43 -4.09
N GLY A 21 5.91 2.98 -5.25
CA GLY A 21 6.03 1.57 -5.62
C GLY A 21 7.46 1.03 -5.55
N ASN A 22 7.79 0.09 -6.43
CA ASN A 22 9.14 -0.49 -6.55
C ASN A 22 10.00 0.15 -7.66
N HIS A 23 9.45 1.06 -8.46
CA HIS A 23 10.13 1.77 -9.54
C HIS A 23 10.12 3.28 -9.29
N GLU A 24 10.91 3.71 -8.32
CA GLU A 24 10.89 5.09 -7.82
C GLU A 24 12.28 5.74 -7.81
N ALA A 25 12.30 7.06 -7.68
CA ALA A 25 13.48 7.80 -7.25
C ALA A 25 13.66 7.63 -5.73
N SER A 26 14.04 6.42 -5.29
CA SER A 26 14.01 6.03 -3.86
C SER A 26 14.84 6.92 -2.95
N VAL A 27 15.96 7.47 -3.44
CA VAL A 27 16.78 8.43 -2.68
C VAL A 27 15.94 9.65 -2.29
N TYR A 28 15.22 10.23 -3.24
CA TYR A 28 14.42 11.42 -3.02
C TYR A 28 13.19 11.13 -2.15
N LEU A 29 12.49 10.01 -2.39
CA LEU A 29 11.34 9.65 -1.55
C LEU A 29 11.75 9.28 -0.12
N GLN A 30 12.98 8.77 0.09
CA GLN A 30 13.52 8.48 1.43
C GLN A 30 13.74 9.76 2.25
N GLU A 31 13.95 10.92 1.63
CA GLU A 31 14.05 12.21 2.34
C GLU A 31 12.69 12.69 2.89
N LEU A 32 11.58 12.12 2.40
CA LEU A 32 10.21 12.48 2.76
C LEU A 32 9.45 11.32 3.43
N PRO A 33 9.97 10.71 4.52
CA PRO A 33 9.35 9.51 5.11
C PRO A 33 7.95 9.78 5.69
N TYR A 34 7.69 11.03 6.08
CA TYR A 34 6.41 11.50 6.62
C TYR A 34 5.52 12.21 5.57
N GLY A 35 5.91 12.14 4.30
CA GLY A 35 5.25 12.81 3.19
C GLY A 35 5.72 14.25 2.99
N GLY A 36 5.40 14.79 1.81
CA GLY A 36 5.85 16.12 1.41
C GLY A 36 5.46 16.46 -0.02
N TRP A 37 5.54 17.76 -0.34
CA TRP A 37 5.43 18.23 -1.73
C TRP A 37 6.69 17.85 -2.49
N VAL A 38 6.52 17.10 -3.58
CA VAL A 38 7.62 16.74 -4.49
C VAL A 38 7.74 17.69 -5.67
N ALA A 39 6.65 18.43 -5.94
CA ALA A 39 6.51 19.46 -6.96
C ALA A 39 5.18 20.22 -6.71
N PRO A 40 4.95 21.38 -7.34
CA PRO A 40 3.66 22.05 -7.27
C PRO A 40 2.49 21.12 -7.65
N ASN A 41 1.47 21.08 -6.79
CA ASN A 41 0.29 20.20 -6.89
C ASN A 41 0.56 18.68 -6.82
N ILE A 42 1.77 18.23 -6.45
CA ILE A 42 2.07 16.80 -6.31
C ILE A 42 2.57 16.51 -4.88
N TRP A 43 1.78 15.73 -4.13
CA TRP A 43 2.05 15.37 -2.74
C TRP A 43 2.34 13.87 -2.60
N TYR A 44 3.51 13.55 -2.06
CA TYR A 44 3.87 12.20 -1.65
C TYR A 44 3.35 11.91 -0.24
N MET A 45 2.69 10.77 -0.03
CA MET A 45 2.11 10.38 1.26
C MET A 45 3.14 9.87 2.29
N GLY A 46 4.42 9.75 1.92
CA GLY A 46 5.44 9.16 2.78
C GLY A 46 5.39 7.64 2.77
N TYR A 47 6.08 7.00 3.71
CA TYR A 47 6.03 5.54 3.86
C TYR A 47 4.64 5.07 4.27
N ALA A 48 4.00 5.79 5.19
CA ALA A 48 2.58 5.70 5.46
C ALA A 48 2.06 7.01 6.04
N GLY A 49 0.85 7.41 5.62
CA GLY A 49 0.26 8.67 6.05
C GLY A 49 -1.24 8.74 5.81
N VAL A 50 -1.89 9.74 6.40
CA VAL A 50 -3.30 10.06 6.17
C VAL A 50 -3.42 11.55 5.88
N VAL A 51 -4.08 11.88 4.77
CA VAL A 51 -4.42 13.25 4.39
C VAL A 51 -5.94 13.42 4.37
N GLN A 52 -6.40 14.67 4.51
CA GLN A 52 -7.81 15.00 4.38
C GLN A 52 -8.00 15.96 3.21
N PHE A 53 -8.88 15.60 2.29
CA PHE A 53 -9.18 16.40 1.11
C PHE A 53 -10.68 16.36 0.82
N ALA A 54 -11.30 17.53 0.66
CA ALA A 54 -12.74 17.66 0.39
C ALA A 54 -13.65 16.81 1.32
N GLY A 55 -13.28 16.71 2.60
CA GLY A 55 -14.01 15.93 3.61
C GLY A 55 -13.71 14.43 3.63
N LEU A 56 -12.94 13.90 2.67
CA LEU A 56 -12.51 12.50 2.63
C LEU A 56 -11.20 12.31 3.39
N ARG A 57 -11.10 11.22 4.15
CA ARG A 57 -9.85 10.77 4.77
C ARG A 57 -9.19 9.70 3.89
N ILE A 58 -8.03 10.04 3.34
CA ILE A 58 -7.29 9.20 2.42
C ILE A 58 -6.03 8.72 3.14
N ALA A 59 -5.93 7.42 3.38
CA ALA A 59 -4.71 6.79 3.88
C ALA A 59 -3.89 6.24 2.72
N GLY A 60 -2.57 6.22 2.88
CA GLY A 60 -1.64 5.72 1.89
C GLY A 60 -0.53 4.94 2.57
N ILE A 61 -0.11 3.86 1.92
CA ILE A 61 1.02 3.04 2.34
C ILE A 61 1.88 2.70 1.12
N SER A 62 3.15 3.05 1.20
CA SER A 62 4.11 2.92 0.10
C SER A 62 4.86 1.59 0.18
N GLY A 63 5.37 1.16 -0.97
CA GLY A 63 6.29 0.05 -1.09
C GLY A 63 5.65 -1.31 -1.36
N ILE A 64 6.51 -2.32 -1.45
CA ILE A 64 6.14 -3.72 -1.69
C ILE A 64 6.53 -4.61 -0.51
N TYR A 65 5.83 -5.71 -0.30
CA TYR A 65 6.14 -6.62 0.80
C TYR A 65 7.29 -7.57 0.48
N LYS A 66 8.26 -7.66 1.39
CA LYS A 66 9.25 -8.74 1.46
C LYS A 66 9.39 -9.21 2.89
N GLN A 67 9.15 -10.50 3.10
CA GLN A 67 9.06 -11.11 4.42
C GLN A 67 10.31 -10.88 5.29
N HIS A 68 11.51 -10.95 4.69
CA HIS A 68 12.76 -10.81 5.42
C HIS A 68 13.00 -9.36 5.90
N ASP A 69 12.57 -8.35 5.16
CA ASP A 69 12.78 -6.94 5.52
C ASP A 69 11.65 -6.36 6.39
N TYR A 70 10.44 -6.93 6.32
CA TYR A 70 9.28 -6.45 7.06
C TYR A 70 9.47 -6.21 8.57
N PRO A 71 10.15 -7.09 9.34
CA PRO A 71 10.35 -6.85 10.78
C PRO A 71 11.47 -5.86 11.08
N MET A 72 12.21 -5.40 10.08
CA MET A 72 13.36 -4.50 10.27
C MET A 72 12.91 -3.04 10.40
N GLY A 73 13.87 -2.15 10.71
CA GLY A 73 13.70 -0.71 10.49
C GLY A 73 14.14 -0.31 9.09
N HIS A 74 13.95 0.97 8.74
CA HIS A 74 14.64 1.56 7.60
C HIS A 74 16.08 1.89 8.00
N PHE A 75 17.04 1.20 7.38
CA PHE A 75 18.47 1.35 7.67
C PHE A 75 19.26 1.80 6.43
N GLU A 76 18.62 1.82 5.27
CA GLU A 76 19.22 2.11 3.99
C GLU A 76 19.71 3.55 3.95
N ARG A 77 20.94 3.75 3.48
CA ARG A 77 21.54 5.08 3.31
C ARG A 77 22.29 5.15 1.98
N PRO A 78 22.24 6.27 1.26
CA PRO A 78 23.09 6.47 0.09
C PRO A 78 24.58 6.50 0.48
N PRO A 79 25.49 6.01 -0.40
CA PRO A 79 25.21 5.32 -1.65
C PRO A 79 24.65 3.91 -1.40
N TYR A 80 23.60 3.54 -2.15
CA TYR A 80 22.98 2.22 -1.99
C TYR A 80 23.81 1.10 -2.63
N SER A 81 23.88 -0.04 -1.95
CA SER A 81 24.28 -1.32 -2.54
C SER A 81 23.13 -1.91 -3.36
N GLU A 82 23.39 -2.97 -4.14
CA GLU A 82 22.33 -3.67 -4.88
C GLU A 82 21.20 -4.20 -3.98
N ALA A 83 21.53 -4.55 -2.73
CA ALA A 83 20.55 -4.95 -1.74
C ALA A 83 19.75 -3.75 -1.19
N THR A 84 20.43 -2.65 -0.85
CA THR A 84 19.74 -1.47 -0.27
C THR A 84 18.95 -0.67 -1.29
N LYS A 85 19.31 -0.76 -2.59
CA LYS A 85 18.48 -0.25 -3.69
C LYS A 85 17.10 -0.88 -3.75
N ARG A 86 16.97 -2.14 -3.32
CA ARG A 86 15.70 -2.87 -3.29
C ARG A 86 14.98 -2.70 -1.97
N SER A 87 15.69 -2.92 -0.86
CA SER A 87 15.07 -2.85 0.47
C SER A 87 14.52 -1.47 0.83
N VAL A 88 15.06 -0.37 0.27
CA VAL A 88 14.57 1.00 0.55
C VAL A 88 13.07 1.20 0.29
N TYR A 89 12.49 0.50 -0.69
CA TYR A 89 11.05 0.58 -1.00
C TYR A 89 10.27 -0.62 -0.47
N HIS A 90 10.89 -1.52 0.29
CA HIS A 90 10.15 -2.60 0.93
C HIS A 90 9.34 -2.04 2.11
N LEU A 91 8.12 -2.52 2.27
CA LEU A 91 7.23 -2.19 3.38
C LEU A 91 7.84 -2.67 4.72
N ARG A 92 7.71 -1.88 5.80
CA ARG A 92 8.06 -2.32 7.17
C ARG A 92 6.82 -2.44 8.06
N SER A 93 6.99 -3.17 9.15
CA SER A 93 5.94 -3.40 10.15
C SER A 93 5.52 -2.15 10.90
N LEU A 94 6.38 -1.13 10.95
CA LEU A 94 6.10 0.14 11.64
C LEU A 94 4.96 0.90 10.96
N GLU A 95 4.97 1.00 9.64
CA GLU A 95 3.97 1.70 8.83
C GLU A 95 2.60 1.03 8.97
N VAL A 96 2.58 -0.31 8.90
CA VAL A 96 1.38 -1.12 9.09
C VAL A 96 0.82 -0.94 10.50
N PHE A 97 1.67 -1.00 11.51
CA PHE A 97 1.27 -0.77 12.90
C PHE A 97 0.64 0.61 13.08
N ARG A 98 1.30 1.67 12.58
CA ARG A 98 0.84 3.07 12.68
C ARG A 98 -0.54 3.25 12.04
N LEU A 99 -0.75 2.75 10.83
CA LEU A 99 -2.05 2.83 10.16
C LEU A 99 -3.10 1.98 10.89
N GLY A 100 -2.74 0.82 11.42
CA GLY A 100 -3.64 -0.03 12.20
C GLY A 100 -4.17 0.62 13.49
N GLN A 101 -3.49 1.64 14.02
CA GLN A 101 -3.93 2.40 15.20
C GLN A 101 -4.98 3.48 14.89
N LEU A 102 -5.36 3.68 13.63
CA LEU A 102 -6.36 4.69 13.28
C LEU A 102 -7.73 4.32 13.89
N ALA A 103 -8.19 5.16 14.84
CA ALA A 103 -9.49 5.02 15.47
C ALA A 103 -10.62 5.61 14.61
N ARG A 104 -10.34 6.74 13.96
CA ARG A 104 -11.30 7.39 13.06
C ARG A 104 -11.36 6.61 11.74
N ARG A 105 -12.56 6.44 11.19
CA ARG A 105 -12.80 5.78 9.90
C ARG A 105 -12.03 6.43 8.76
N VAL A 106 -11.41 5.60 7.91
CA VAL A 106 -10.75 6.01 6.66
C VAL A 106 -11.72 5.76 5.50
N ASP A 107 -11.78 6.69 4.55
CA ASP A 107 -12.67 6.54 3.38
C ASP A 107 -11.97 5.78 2.25
N ILE A 108 -10.72 6.16 1.97
CA ILE A 108 -9.94 5.62 0.85
C ILE A 108 -8.58 5.16 1.38
N VAL A 109 -8.14 3.97 0.99
CA VAL A 109 -6.76 3.51 1.20
C VAL A 109 -6.08 3.32 -0.16
N LEU A 110 -4.85 3.82 -0.26
CA LEU A 110 -3.97 3.64 -1.42
C LEU A 110 -2.80 2.74 -1.02
N SER A 111 -2.52 1.72 -1.81
CA SER A 111 -1.31 0.90 -1.69
C SER A 111 -0.72 0.61 -3.06
N HIS A 112 0.55 0.23 -3.11
CA HIS A 112 1.12 -0.29 -4.34
C HIS A 112 0.72 -1.76 -4.55
N ASP A 113 1.12 -2.64 -3.62
CA ASP A 113 0.73 -4.05 -3.63
C ASP A 113 -0.76 -4.24 -3.32
N TRP A 114 -1.32 -5.33 -3.79
CA TRP A 114 -2.69 -5.74 -3.46
C TRP A 114 -2.74 -6.34 -2.06
N PRO A 115 -3.82 -6.15 -1.29
CA PRO A 115 -4.10 -6.99 -0.12
C PRO A 115 -4.11 -8.45 -0.54
N ARG A 116 -3.41 -9.30 0.22
CA ARG A 116 -3.41 -10.74 -0.07
C ARG A 116 -4.83 -11.31 -0.05
N GLY A 117 -5.11 -12.23 -0.97
CA GLY A 117 -6.40 -12.93 -1.02
C GLY A 117 -7.54 -12.10 -1.61
N ILE A 118 -7.31 -10.86 -2.05
CA ILE A 118 -8.35 -9.98 -2.60
C ILE A 118 -9.01 -10.56 -3.86
N HIS A 119 -8.29 -11.44 -4.57
CA HIS A 119 -8.82 -12.15 -5.74
C HIS A 119 -10.09 -12.94 -5.41
N ASN A 120 -10.22 -13.49 -4.20
CA ASN A 120 -11.39 -14.25 -3.76
C ASN A 120 -12.70 -13.43 -3.67
N TYR A 121 -12.60 -12.10 -3.77
CA TYR A 121 -13.72 -11.17 -3.66
C TYR A 121 -14.15 -10.57 -5.00
N GLY A 122 -13.63 -11.09 -6.12
CA GLY A 122 -13.98 -10.68 -7.48
C GLY A 122 -14.00 -11.86 -8.45
N ASP A 123 -13.92 -11.60 -9.75
CA ASP A 123 -13.89 -12.66 -10.77
C ASP A 123 -12.48 -13.28 -10.88
N THR A 124 -12.20 -14.24 -10.00
CA THR A 124 -10.94 -15.00 -9.98
C THR A 124 -10.71 -15.76 -11.29
N MET A 125 -11.77 -16.21 -11.96
CA MET A 125 -11.64 -17.00 -13.18
C MET A 125 -11.18 -16.14 -14.34
N GLU A 126 -11.77 -14.95 -14.52
CA GLU A 126 -11.31 -13.96 -15.49
C GLU A 126 -9.86 -13.53 -15.18
N LEU A 127 -9.54 -13.28 -13.91
CA LEU A 127 -8.18 -12.91 -13.51
C LEU A 127 -7.15 -13.96 -13.93
N PHE A 128 -7.43 -15.25 -13.71
CA PHE A 128 -6.52 -16.34 -14.07
C PHE A 128 -6.48 -16.62 -15.58
N GLN A 129 -7.48 -16.21 -16.35
CA GLN A 129 -7.40 -16.23 -17.81
C GLN A 129 -6.42 -15.18 -18.32
N ILE A 130 -6.46 -13.96 -17.75
CA ILE A 130 -5.56 -12.86 -18.13
C ILE A 130 -4.14 -13.10 -17.61
N LYS A 131 -3.99 -13.66 -16.41
CA LYS A 131 -2.71 -13.91 -15.72
C LYS A 131 -2.67 -15.34 -15.16
N PRO A 132 -2.37 -16.36 -15.99
CA PRO A 132 -2.38 -17.76 -15.55
C PRO A 132 -1.45 -18.06 -14.37
N HIS A 133 -0.28 -17.42 -14.30
CA HIS A 133 0.68 -17.61 -13.20
C HIS A 133 0.12 -17.24 -11.81
N PHE A 134 -0.87 -16.35 -11.75
CA PHE A 134 -1.52 -15.99 -10.49
C PHE A 134 -2.28 -17.14 -9.86
N ARG A 135 -2.65 -18.17 -10.64
CA ARG A 135 -3.30 -19.37 -10.10
C ARG A 135 -2.40 -20.10 -9.11
N GLU A 136 -1.12 -20.23 -9.43
CA GLU A 136 -0.15 -20.91 -8.57
C GLU A 136 0.09 -20.09 -7.29
N GLU A 137 0.28 -18.79 -7.42
CA GLU A 137 0.46 -17.87 -6.28
C GLU A 137 -0.78 -17.79 -5.39
N ALA A 138 -1.99 -17.81 -5.98
CA ALA A 138 -3.24 -17.83 -5.25
C ALA A 138 -3.41 -19.15 -4.47
N ASN A 139 -3.12 -20.29 -5.11
CA ASN A 139 -3.18 -21.60 -4.45
C ASN A 139 -2.14 -21.72 -3.32
N ALA A 140 -0.98 -21.09 -3.46
CA ALA A 140 0.05 -21.01 -2.44
C ALA A 140 -0.25 -19.97 -1.34
N ASN A 141 -1.33 -19.19 -1.47
CA ASN A 141 -1.67 -18.06 -0.60
C ASN A 141 -0.53 -17.03 -0.49
N ASP A 142 0.13 -16.75 -1.61
CA ASP A 142 1.23 -15.79 -1.76
C ASP A 142 0.85 -14.61 -2.68
N LEU A 143 -0.29 -14.68 -3.36
CA LEU A 143 -0.77 -13.60 -4.23
C LEU A 143 -1.21 -12.38 -3.40
N GLY A 144 -0.33 -11.38 -3.35
CA GLY A 144 -0.54 -10.09 -2.69
C GLY A 144 0.23 -9.95 -1.38
N CYS A 145 -0.14 -8.95 -0.59
CA CYS A 145 0.59 -8.54 0.60
C CYS A 145 -0.19 -8.90 1.88
N PRO A 146 0.33 -9.83 2.72
CA PRO A 146 -0.33 -10.23 3.96
C PRO A 146 -0.55 -9.07 4.94
N PRO A 147 0.42 -8.16 5.21
CA PRO A 147 0.16 -7.01 6.07
C PRO A 147 -0.95 -6.08 5.57
N LEU A 148 -1.14 -5.95 4.25
CA LEU A 148 -2.22 -5.13 3.68
C LEU A 148 -3.59 -5.80 3.81
N GLU A 149 -3.67 -7.13 3.76
CA GLU A 149 -4.87 -7.90 4.11
C GLU A 149 -5.33 -7.57 5.55
N GLN A 150 -4.39 -7.54 6.50
CA GLN A 150 -4.68 -7.18 7.89
C GLN A 150 -5.23 -5.75 8.00
N LEU A 151 -4.62 -4.80 7.29
CA LEU A 151 -5.08 -3.41 7.27
C LEU A 151 -6.47 -3.26 6.63
N LEU A 152 -6.75 -3.99 5.55
CA LEU A 152 -8.05 -3.99 4.90
C LEU A 152 -9.15 -4.39 5.89
N CYS A 153 -8.95 -5.48 6.64
CA CYS A 153 -9.93 -5.93 7.63
C CYS A 153 -9.99 -5.05 8.88
N ARG A 154 -8.89 -4.40 9.25
CA ARG A 154 -8.85 -3.52 10.42
C ARG A 154 -9.44 -2.13 10.16
N LEU A 155 -9.20 -1.55 8.98
CA LEU A 155 -9.60 -0.19 8.62
C LEU A 155 -10.97 -0.14 7.95
N ARG A 156 -11.37 -1.20 7.25
CA ARG A 156 -12.66 -1.31 6.55
C ARG A 156 -13.01 -0.05 5.74
N PRO A 157 -12.10 0.42 4.87
CA PRO A 157 -12.34 1.64 4.11
C PRO A 157 -13.49 1.45 3.12
N ARG A 158 -14.03 2.55 2.60
CA ARG A 158 -15.05 2.49 1.54
C ARG A 158 -14.44 2.01 0.23
N TYR A 159 -13.20 2.41 -0.03
CA TYR A 159 -12.46 2.06 -1.23
C TYR A 159 -11.01 1.73 -0.89
N TRP A 160 -10.48 0.73 -1.57
CA TRP A 160 -9.06 0.40 -1.58
C TRP A 160 -8.58 0.39 -3.02
N PHE A 161 -7.55 1.18 -3.34
CA PHE A 161 -6.94 1.21 -4.66
C PHE A 161 -5.51 0.67 -4.59
N SER A 162 -5.20 -0.28 -5.46
CA SER A 162 -3.88 -0.89 -5.59
C SER A 162 -3.43 -0.95 -7.04
N ALA A 163 -2.12 -1.14 -7.24
CA ALA A 163 -1.47 -1.21 -8.54
C ALA A 163 -0.61 -2.48 -8.64
N HIS A 164 0.62 -2.37 -9.16
CA HIS A 164 1.64 -3.40 -9.27
C HIS A 164 1.36 -4.58 -10.24
N LEU A 165 0.19 -5.20 -10.20
CA LEU A 165 -0.06 -6.47 -10.90
C LEU A 165 -0.40 -6.33 -12.41
N HIS A 166 -0.36 -5.10 -12.94
CA HIS A 166 -0.52 -4.77 -14.36
C HIS A 166 -1.77 -5.43 -15.00
N CYS A 167 -2.87 -5.48 -14.24
CA CYS A 167 -4.18 -5.92 -14.70
C CYS A 167 -5.25 -5.09 -13.99
N LYS A 168 -6.41 -4.95 -14.64
CA LYS A 168 -7.59 -4.37 -14.00
C LYS A 168 -8.33 -5.49 -13.29
N PHE A 169 -8.66 -5.26 -12.04
CA PHE A 169 -9.46 -6.18 -11.24
C PHE A 169 -10.32 -5.37 -10.28
N ALA A 170 -11.57 -5.79 -10.11
CA ALA A 170 -12.50 -5.19 -9.18
C ALA A 170 -13.02 -6.27 -8.24
N ALA A 171 -13.06 -5.95 -6.96
CA ALA A 171 -13.52 -6.84 -5.91
C ALA A 171 -14.40 -6.09 -4.92
N VAL A 172 -15.34 -6.80 -4.30
CA VAL A 172 -16.22 -6.28 -3.27
C VAL A 172 -16.03 -7.09 -2.00
N VAL A 173 -15.46 -6.44 -0.99
CA VAL A 173 -15.28 -7.02 0.34
C VAL A 173 -16.45 -6.59 1.22
N ALA A 174 -17.31 -7.52 1.60
CA ALA A 174 -18.33 -7.27 2.60
C ALA A 174 -17.67 -7.21 3.97
N HIS A 175 -17.88 -6.12 4.72
CA HIS A 175 -17.41 -6.01 6.09
C HIS A 175 -18.57 -6.23 7.05
N SER A 176 -18.41 -7.14 8.01
CA SER A 176 -19.44 -7.39 9.01
C SER A 176 -19.63 -6.17 9.93
N VAL A 177 -20.88 -5.69 10.03
CA VAL A 177 -21.25 -4.57 10.90
C VAL A 177 -21.36 -5.09 12.34
N GLY A 178 -20.26 -5.04 13.11
CA GLY A 178 -20.31 -5.40 14.54
C GLY A 178 -19.04 -6.00 15.14
N ALA A 179 -18.04 -6.36 14.33
CA ALA A 179 -16.79 -6.88 14.87
C ALA A 179 -16.00 -5.77 15.58
N VAL A 180 -15.92 -5.89 16.91
CA VAL A 180 -15.21 -5.04 17.87
C VAL A 180 -13.75 -4.85 17.45
N HIS A 181 -13.20 -3.64 17.68
CA HIS A 181 -11.77 -3.36 17.49
C HIS A 181 -10.92 -4.36 18.30
N THR A 182 -10.43 -5.41 17.67
CA THR A 182 -9.42 -6.29 18.26
C THR A 182 -8.08 -5.55 18.34
N PRO A 183 -7.38 -5.58 19.48
CA PRO A 183 -6.05 -4.98 19.60
C PRO A 183 -5.08 -5.67 18.63
N PHE A 184 -4.20 -4.88 18.01
CA PHE A 184 -3.21 -5.37 17.06
C PHE A 184 -2.17 -6.23 17.78
N ASN A 185 -2.23 -7.55 17.57
CA ASN A 185 -1.28 -8.50 18.15
C ASN A 185 -0.15 -8.76 17.15
N LYS A 186 1.11 -8.60 17.57
CA LYS A 186 2.30 -8.66 16.69
C LYS A 186 2.60 -10.06 16.14
N GLN A 187 1.88 -11.11 16.57
CA GLN A 187 2.30 -12.50 16.39
C GLN A 187 1.19 -13.50 15.98
N GLU A 188 -0.05 -13.07 15.76
CA GLU A 188 -1.11 -14.02 15.37
C GLU A 188 -1.39 -13.97 13.86
N PRO A 189 -1.29 -15.09 13.14
CA PRO A 189 -1.93 -15.21 11.84
C PRO A 189 -3.44 -15.14 12.07
N LEU A 190 -4.10 -14.14 11.50
CA LEU A 190 -5.55 -14.06 11.48
C LEU A 190 -6.09 -15.36 10.88
N ARG A 191 -6.85 -16.12 11.68
CA ARG A 191 -7.67 -17.22 11.18
C ARG A 191 -8.63 -16.64 10.15
N SER A 192 -8.89 -17.41 9.09
CA SER A 192 -9.73 -17.08 7.94
C SER A 192 -11.22 -16.94 8.31
N GLU A 193 -11.53 -16.14 9.31
CA GLU A 193 -12.87 -15.60 9.48
C GLU A 193 -12.88 -14.30 8.68
N SER A 194 -13.80 -14.25 7.72
CA SER A 194 -14.04 -13.12 6.83
C SER A 194 -13.90 -11.77 7.54
N CYS A 195 -13.20 -10.85 6.89
CA CYS A 195 -13.48 -9.42 6.96
C CYS A 195 -15.00 -9.16 7.12
#